data_AF-A0A2V8FND8-F1
#
_entry.id   AF-A0A2V8FND8-F1
#
_cell.length_a   1.000
_cell.length_b   1.000
_cell.length_c   1.000
_cell.angle_alpha   90.00
_cell.angle_beta   90.00
_cell.angle_gamma   90.00
#
_symmetry.space_group_name_H-M   'P 1'
#
loop_
_entity.id
_entity.type
_entity.pdbx_description
1 polymer ?
#
loop_
_entity_poly.entity_id
_entity_poly.type
_entity_poly.pdbx_seq_one_letter_code
_entity_poly.pdbx_strand_id
1 'polypeptide(L)'
;MANHNHTPEQIAGDFTAFERKVHAALPATEIIYISMRKHTVLVVTMATAAISMFILSSHLMGAERFGKSALTGQVRSIEEGPMEGVLVSARQEGSTVTITVVSDEQGRYSFPSTNVAPGRYAIRIRAVGYDLDGPKAVEIGADKTATADLELRKAANIAGQLTDAEWLASIPGTANQKQQLLGCTNCHTLERTLRSTHDAEAFTGVLERMASYANQSFPPHPQKRVSAPNLTRRFGAGTEDLAKYLASVNLSSGPVWSYSLKTLPRPTGASTRVIITEYDLPRKTIEPHDVVVDPAGAVWFSNFGEQFLGRLDPKTGRVTEYPVPLIRPGFPTGMLDLETDQEGNLWLSMMYQGGIARFDKKTGTFKTWTVPPEFTNNETQQSMVGPQHWEVDGKVWLNDAGGATAVYRMDMATGAFEKWTPYKDLPPGPHSVYGIYADSKNNLFFLDFGGESVGKIDAKTGKLTLFPTPTPRSRPRRGRMDAQDRLWFGEFYGGKIGMFDTKTEKFQEWAVPTPHTAPYDVVLDKNGEVWGAGMEADRIMRMDPRTGHVTEYLLPRQTNIRRIFVDNSTTPVTFWVGNNESASIIKLEPFR
;
A
#
# COMPACT_ATOMS: atom_id res chain seq x y z
N MET A 1 -26.11 -31.74 32.26
CA MET A 1 -27.13 -32.45 33.06
C MET A 1 -27.35 -31.60 34.31
N ALA A 2 -28.45 -30.91 34.62
CA ALA A 2 -29.88 -30.92 34.24
C ALA A 2 -30.36 -29.44 34.04
N ASN A 3 -31.19 -29.06 33.04
CA ASN A 3 -32.67 -29.10 32.95
C ASN A 3 -33.39 -28.38 34.12
N HIS A 4 -34.42 -27.51 34.01
CA HIS A 4 -35.40 -27.16 32.96
C HIS A 4 -36.22 -25.87 33.34
N ASN A 5 -36.64 -25.10 32.31
CA ASN A 5 -37.98 -24.52 31.96
C ASN A 5 -38.90 -23.67 32.91
N HIS A 6 -39.24 -22.45 32.41
CA HIS A 6 -40.55 -21.79 32.09
C HIS A 6 -41.83 -21.88 33.00
N THR A 7 -42.38 -20.75 33.57
CA THR A 7 -43.50 -19.80 33.16
C THR A 7 -44.87 -20.03 33.92
N PRO A 8 -45.98 -19.26 33.70
CA PRO A 8 -46.43 -18.02 34.39
C PRO A 8 -47.90 -18.06 34.94
N GLU A 9 -48.40 -17.06 35.70
CA GLU A 9 -49.84 -16.62 35.68
C GLU A 9 -50.19 -15.43 36.62
N GLN A 10 -51.10 -14.55 36.13
CA GLN A 10 -51.80 -13.41 36.75
C GLN A 10 -53.17 -13.87 37.33
N ILE A 11 -53.93 -13.17 38.19
CA ILE A 11 -54.94 -12.11 37.91
C ILE A 11 -55.76 -11.80 39.21
N ALA A 12 -56.35 -10.58 39.28
CA ALA A 12 -57.55 -10.09 40.03
C ALA A 12 -57.29 -9.26 41.31
N GLY A 13 -57.91 -8.11 41.57
CA GLY A 13 -58.95 -7.33 40.89
C GLY A 13 -59.65 -6.35 41.87
N ASP A 14 -59.84 -5.09 41.43
CA ASP A 14 -60.87 -4.06 41.73
C ASP A 14 -61.12 -3.51 43.16
N PHE A 15 -60.97 -2.18 43.43
CA PHE A 15 -61.86 -1.02 43.14
C PHE A 15 -63.19 -1.07 43.94
N THR A 16 -63.50 -0.24 44.96
CA THR A 16 -63.84 1.21 44.94
C THR A 16 -64.43 1.60 46.32
N ALA A 17 -64.39 2.90 46.67
CA ALA A 17 -65.39 3.71 47.41
C ALA A 17 -64.67 4.86 48.14
N PHE A 18 -64.47 6.06 47.58
CA PHE A 18 -65.42 7.10 47.15
C PHE A 18 -66.32 7.66 48.27
N GLU A 19 -66.01 8.92 48.62
CA GLU A 19 -66.87 9.98 49.18
C GLU A 19 -67.27 10.03 50.66
N ARG A 20 -66.56 10.89 51.41
CA ARG A 20 -67.01 12.20 51.96
C ARG A 20 -65.98 12.62 53.02
N LYS A 21 -65.42 13.83 53.08
CA LYS A 21 -66.12 15.13 53.21
C LYS A 21 -65.07 16.28 53.32
N VAL A 22 -65.48 17.48 52.89
CA VAL A 22 -65.01 18.85 53.25
C VAL A 22 -64.03 19.58 52.32
N HIS A 23 -64.59 20.63 51.70
CA HIS A 23 -63.98 21.74 50.95
C HIS A 23 -63.10 22.67 51.82
N ALA A 24 -61.99 23.19 51.26
CA ALA A 24 -61.76 24.63 51.04
C ALA A 24 -60.37 24.93 50.41
N ALA A 25 -60.39 25.72 49.31
CA ALA A 25 -59.33 26.61 48.77
C ALA A 25 -58.04 26.04 48.11
N LEU A 26 -58.08 25.95 46.77
CA LEU A 26 -56.95 26.22 45.83
C LEU A 26 -56.95 27.74 45.48
N PRO A 27 -55.97 28.38 44.77
CA PRO A 27 -55.01 27.79 43.82
C PRO A 27 -53.60 28.45 43.70
N ALA A 28 -52.58 27.66 43.34
CA ALA A 28 -51.37 28.16 42.65
C ALA A 28 -50.64 27.02 41.92
N THR A 29 -51.25 26.39 40.91
CA THR A 29 -50.55 25.31 40.16
C THR A 29 -50.89 25.16 38.68
N GLU A 30 -51.63 26.07 38.04
CA GLU A 30 -51.89 25.98 36.59
C GLU A 30 -50.93 26.77 35.69
N ILE A 31 -50.05 27.60 36.22
CA ILE A 31 -49.13 28.42 35.38
C ILE A 31 -47.85 27.66 35.00
N ILE A 32 -47.48 26.60 35.71
CA ILE A 32 -46.18 25.91 35.50
C ILE A 32 -46.26 24.84 34.39
N TYR A 33 -47.43 24.21 34.18
CA TYR A 33 -47.55 23.11 33.21
C TYR A 33 -47.60 23.54 31.73
N ILE A 34 -48.11 24.75 31.44
CA ILE A 34 -48.19 25.26 30.06
C ILE A 34 -46.85 25.86 29.60
N SER A 35 -46.04 26.39 30.51
CA SER A 35 -44.70 26.92 30.21
C SER A 35 -43.71 25.82 29.84
N MET A 36 -43.71 24.69 30.57
CA MET A 36 -42.79 23.58 30.30
C MET A 36 -43.06 22.89 28.97
N ARG A 37 -44.32 22.72 28.54
CA ARG A 37 -44.64 22.12 27.22
C ARG A 37 -44.21 23.00 26.05
N LYS A 38 -44.31 24.32 26.17
CA LYS A 38 -43.84 25.24 25.13
C LYS A 38 -42.32 25.23 25.00
N HIS A 39 -41.59 25.17 26.13
CA HIS A 39 -40.13 25.09 26.10
C HIS A 39 -39.62 23.74 25.58
N THR A 40 -40.24 22.62 25.93
CA THR A 40 -39.83 21.30 25.41
C THR A 40 -40.13 21.16 23.91
N VAL A 41 -41.28 21.64 23.42
CA VAL A 41 -41.57 21.61 21.98
C VAL A 41 -40.62 22.52 21.20
N LEU A 42 -40.30 23.71 21.71
CA LEU A 42 -39.36 24.65 21.08
C LEU A 42 -37.92 24.09 21.04
N VAL A 43 -37.47 23.44 22.11
CA VAL A 43 -36.13 22.82 22.16
C VAL A 43 -36.05 21.62 21.22
N VAL A 44 -37.10 20.80 21.11
CA VAL A 44 -37.14 19.67 20.18
C VAL A 44 -37.24 20.14 18.72
N THR A 45 -37.96 21.22 18.42
CA THR A 45 -38.00 21.81 17.07
C THR A 45 -36.69 22.50 16.70
N MET A 46 -36.01 23.17 17.64
CA MET A 46 -34.67 23.72 17.37
C MET A 46 -33.61 22.62 17.23
N ALA A 47 -33.70 21.54 18.01
CA ALA A 47 -32.78 20.41 17.88
C ALA A 47 -32.98 19.66 16.56
N THR A 48 -34.23 19.44 16.13
CA THR A 48 -34.51 18.84 14.82
C THR A 48 -34.14 19.78 13.68
N ALA A 49 -34.41 21.09 13.77
CA ALA A 49 -33.94 22.06 12.77
C ALA A 49 -32.41 22.18 12.72
N ALA A 50 -31.72 22.08 13.86
CA ALA A 50 -30.26 22.07 13.92
C ALA A 50 -29.66 20.78 13.36
N ILE A 51 -30.27 19.61 13.64
CA ILE A 51 -29.87 18.33 13.06
C ILE A 51 -30.16 18.30 11.56
N SER A 52 -31.31 18.81 11.11
CA SER A 52 -31.65 18.96 9.70
C SER A 52 -30.72 19.95 9.00
N MET A 53 -30.35 21.08 9.64
CA MET A 53 -29.33 21.99 9.11
C MET A 53 -27.94 21.37 9.10
N PHE A 54 -27.57 20.51 10.06
CA PHE A 54 -26.30 19.78 10.08
C PHE A 54 -26.26 18.67 9.01
N ILE A 55 -27.38 18.02 8.74
CA ILE A 55 -27.53 17.03 7.66
C ILE A 55 -27.52 17.74 6.30
N LEU A 56 -28.20 18.88 6.16
CA LEU A 56 -28.18 19.69 4.95
C LEU A 56 -26.80 20.34 4.70
N SER A 57 -26.13 20.83 5.75
CA SER A 57 -24.78 21.40 5.65
C SER A 57 -23.73 20.32 5.42
N SER A 58 -23.87 19.11 5.95
CA SER A 58 -22.99 17.99 5.61
C SER A 58 -23.23 17.45 4.20
N HIS A 59 -24.46 17.55 3.66
CA HIS A 59 -24.74 17.28 2.24
C HIS A 59 -24.22 18.40 1.32
N LEU A 60 -24.29 19.67 1.74
CA LEU A 60 -23.72 20.82 1.01
C LEU A 60 -22.18 20.81 1.05
N MET A 61 -21.56 20.51 2.20
CA MET A 61 -20.10 20.37 2.33
C MET A 61 -19.57 19.09 1.68
N GLY A 62 -20.41 18.06 1.49
CA GLY A 62 -20.09 16.88 0.68
C GLY A 62 -20.15 17.16 -0.83
N ALA A 63 -21.03 18.08 -1.26
CA ALA A 63 -21.12 18.55 -2.64
C ALA A 63 -20.05 19.60 -3.00
N GLU A 64 -19.53 20.36 -2.03
CA GLU A 64 -18.54 21.44 -2.25
C GLU A 64 -17.17 20.96 -2.75
N ARG A 65 -16.83 19.67 -2.67
CA ARG A 65 -15.61 19.13 -3.31
C ARG A 65 -15.78 18.85 -4.80
N PHE A 66 -17.03 18.77 -5.29
CA PHE A 66 -17.33 18.64 -6.71
C PHE A 66 -17.43 20.04 -7.32
N GLY A 67 -16.28 20.68 -7.50
CA GLY A 67 -16.19 21.83 -8.38
C GLY A 67 -16.76 21.51 -9.78
N LYS A 68 -17.19 22.53 -10.51
CA LYS A 68 -17.63 22.44 -11.92
C LYS A 68 -16.76 21.43 -12.69
N SER A 69 -17.36 20.47 -13.38
CA SER A 69 -16.59 19.51 -14.19
C SER A 69 -15.91 20.22 -15.37
N ALA A 70 -14.64 19.93 -15.60
CA ALA A 70 -13.90 20.42 -16.76
C ALA A 70 -14.08 19.52 -17.99
N LEU A 71 -14.13 18.21 -17.77
CA LEU A 71 -14.34 17.20 -18.81
C LEU A 71 -15.28 16.12 -18.30
N THR A 72 -16.26 15.75 -19.11
CA THR A 72 -17.19 14.64 -18.85
C THR A 72 -17.34 13.75 -20.07
N GLY A 73 -17.89 12.56 -19.90
CA GLY A 73 -18.27 11.71 -21.03
C GLY A 73 -18.79 10.37 -20.57
N GLN A 74 -19.11 9.51 -21.54
CA GLN A 74 -19.49 8.13 -21.31
C GLN A 74 -18.49 7.18 -21.99
N VAL A 75 -18.15 6.08 -21.33
CA VAL A 75 -17.37 4.98 -21.89
C VAL A 75 -18.30 3.85 -22.28
N ARG A 76 -18.17 3.35 -23.51
CA ARG A 76 -18.94 2.22 -23.99
C ARG A 76 -18.15 1.32 -24.93
N SER A 77 -18.63 0.10 -25.13
CA SER A 77 -18.20 -0.79 -26.22
C SER A 77 -19.42 -1.35 -26.94
N ILE A 78 -19.19 -1.89 -28.14
CA ILE A 78 -20.24 -2.58 -28.91
C ILE A 78 -20.72 -3.83 -28.14
N GLU A 79 -19.80 -4.51 -27.46
CA GLU A 79 -20.06 -5.79 -26.80
C GLU A 79 -20.77 -5.64 -25.44
N GLU A 80 -20.46 -4.61 -24.66
CA GLU A 80 -20.97 -4.43 -23.29
C GLU A 80 -21.90 -3.23 -23.13
N GLY A 81 -22.04 -2.37 -24.14
CA GLY A 81 -22.74 -1.10 -23.99
C GLY A 81 -21.97 -0.18 -23.03
N PRO A 82 -22.63 0.62 -22.17
CA PRO A 82 -21.96 1.43 -21.16
C PRO A 82 -21.11 0.58 -20.20
N MET A 83 -19.87 1.01 -19.93
CA MET A 83 -18.91 0.20 -19.17
C MET A 83 -18.51 0.86 -17.85
N GLU A 84 -18.86 0.22 -16.74
CA GLU A 84 -18.36 0.55 -15.41
C GLU A 84 -16.88 0.16 -15.23
N GLY A 85 -16.17 0.92 -14.40
CA GLY A 85 -14.86 0.52 -13.92
C GLY A 85 -13.71 0.75 -14.91
N VAL A 86 -13.95 1.54 -15.96
CA VAL A 86 -12.91 1.94 -16.90
C VAL A 86 -12.15 3.11 -16.30
N LEU A 87 -10.85 2.95 -16.12
CA LEU A 87 -9.97 4.04 -15.70
C LEU A 87 -9.70 4.91 -16.92
N VAL A 88 -10.18 6.15 -16.90
CA VAL A 88 -9.95 7.14 -17.95
C VAL A 88 -8.88 8.11 -17.46
N SER A 89 -7.76 8.20 -18.18
CA SER A 89 -6.64 9.06 -17.81
C SER A 89 -6.46 10.18 -18.82
N ALA A 90 -6.33 11.41 -18.32
CA ALA A 90 -6.09 12.62 -19.09
C ALA A 90 -4.74 13.24 -18.72
N ARG A 91 -3.90 13.49 -19.72
CA ARG A 91 -2.62 14.17 -19.57
C ARG A 91 -2.54 15.36 -20.50
N GLN A 92 -2.30 16.55 -19.94
CA GLN A 92 -2.12 17.76 -20.73
C GLN A 92 -0.84 17.65 -21.57
N GLU A 93 -0.85 18.14 -22.81
CA GLU A 93 0.35 18.22 -23.63
C GLU A 93 1.47 18.98 -22.89
N GLY A 94 2.67 18.41 -22.85
CA GLY A 94 3.82 18.97 -22.14
C GLY A 94 3.84 18.77 -20.61
N SER A 95 2.76 18.30 -20.00
CA SER A 95 2.71 18.06 -18.54
C SER A 95 3.38 16.74 -18.15
N THR A 96 3.96 16.69 -16.95
CA THR A 96 4.41 15.46 -16.27
C THR A 96 3.34 14.83 -15.39
N VAL A 97 2.18 15.48 -15.28
CA VAL A 97 1.07 15.06 -14.41
C VAL A 97 -0.05 14.45 -15.24
N THR A 98 -0.50 13.27 -14.84
CA THR A 98 -1.68 12.61 -15.41
C THR A 98 -2.75 12.47 -14.34
N ILE A 99 -3.99 12.82 -14.67
CA ILE A 99 -5.16 12.60 -13.80
C ILE A 99 -5.95 11.42 -14.34
N THR A 100 -6.43 10.56 -13.46
CA THR A 100 -7.30 9.43 -13.80
C THR A 100 -8.55 9.47 -12.94
N VAL A 101 -9.70 9.24 -13.58
CA VAL A 101 -11.00 9.00 -12.94
C VAL A 101 -11.55 7.67 -13.42
N VAL A 102 -12.56 7.12 -12.74
CA VAL A 102 -13.15 5.82 -13.08
C VAL A 102 -14.61 6.00 -13.50
N SER A 103 -15.04 5.29 -14.54
CA SER A 103 -16.44 5.33 -14.97
C SER A 103 -17.40 4.66 -13.97
N ASP A 104 -18.58 5.25 -13.80
CA ASP A 104 -19.67 4.75 -12.95
C ASP A 104 -20.45 3.59 -13.60
N GLU A 105 -21.47 3.07 -12.90
CA GLU A 105 -22.31 1.97 -13.37
C GLU A 105 -23.05 2.25 -14.69
N GLN A 106 -23.23 3.53 -15.05
CA GLN A 106 -23.77 3.96 -16.34
C GLN A 106 -22.67 4.32 -17.35
N GLY A 107 -21.41 3.94 -17.08
CA GLY A 107 -20.26 4.24 -17.92
C GLY A 107 -19.85 5.71 -17.92
N ARG A 108 -20.43 6.57 -17.09
CA ARG A 108 -20.11 8.01 -17.10
C ARG A 108 -18.86 8.29 -16.29
N TYR A 109 -18.04 9.23 -16.74
CA TYR A 109 -16.88 9.72 -16.03
C TYR A 109 -16.84 11.25 -16.00
N SER A 110 -16.17 11.82 -15.01
CA SER A 110 -16.09 13.27 -14.83
C SER A 110 -14.78 13.69 -14.17
N PHE A 111 -14.06 14.60 -14.81
CA PHE A 111 -12.87 15.27 -14.29
C PHE A 111 -13.23 16.62 -13.66
N PRO A 112 -12.90 16.86 -12.38
CA PRO A 112 -13.11 18.16 -11.74
C PRO A 112 -12.22 19.26 -12.34
N SER A 113 -12.74 20.48 -12.46
CA SER A 113 -11.94 21.65 -12.89
C SER A 113 -10.81 22.04 -11.94
N THR A 114 -10.85 21.56 -10.69
CA THR A 114 -9.74 21.73 -9.73
C THR A 114 -8.51 20.92 -10.10
N ASN A 115 -8.64 19.90 -10.96
CA ASN A 115 -7.58 18.96 -11.32
C ASN A 115 -7.16 19.08 -12.78
N VAL A 116 -8.01 19.66 -13.63
CA VAL A 116 -7.81 19.74 -15.07
C VAL A 116 -8.06 21.17 -15.52
N ALA A 117 -7.02 21.81 -16.04
CA ALA A 117 -7.03 23.18 -16.54
C ALA A 117 -7.41 23.22 -18.03
N PRO A 118 -7.69 24.41 -18.60
CA PRO A 118 -7.91 24.54 -20.03
C PRO A 118 -6.67 24.15 -20.86
N GLY A 119 -6.90 23.54 -22.02
CA GLY A 119 -5.89 23.13 -22.99
C GLY A 119 -6.14 21.76 -23.61
N ARG A 120 -5.14 21.26 -24.33
CA ARG A 120 -5.19 19.98 -25.04
C ARG A 120 -4.71 18.83 -24.18
N TYR A 121 -5.50 17.76 -24.13
CA TYR A 121 -5.23 16.56 -23.35
C TYR A 121 -5.19 15.31 -24.22
N ALA A 122 -4.18 14.47 -24.00
CA ALA A 122 -4.19 13.09 -24.47
C ALA A 122 -5.03 12.22 -23.52
N ILE A 123 -5.84 11.34 -24.09
CA ILE A 123 -6.70 10.40 -23.36
C ILE A 123 -6.19 8.98 -23.55
N ARG A 124 -6.13 8.22 -22.46
CA ARG A 124 -5.89 6.78 -22.45
C ARG A 124 -6.85 6.10 -21.47
N ILE A 125 -6.99 4.78 -21.61
CA ILE A 125 -7.81 3.97 -20.73
C ILE A 125 -7.02 2.81 -20.13
N ARG A 126 -7.50 2.27 -19.01
CA ARG A 126 -7.21 0.90 -18.57
C ARG A 126 -8.53 0.16 -18.37
N ALA A 127 -8.73 -0.86 -19.20
CA ALA A 127 -9.80 -1.85 -19.10
C ALA A 127 -9.30 -3.15 -19.76
N VAL A 128 -8.84 -4.12 -18.96
CA VAL A 128 -8.21 -5.33 -19.49
C VAL A 128 -9.18 -6.06 -20.43
N GLY A 129 -8.70 -6.39 -21.63
CA GLY A 129 -9.50 -6.95 -22.73
C GLY A 129 -10.06 -5.93 -23.71
N TYR A 130 -9.81 -4.63 -23.50
CA TYR A 130 -10.27 -3.56 -24.39
C TYR A 130 -9.16 -2.57 -24.75
N ASP A 131 -9.21 -2.05 -25.97
CA ASP A 131 -8.40 -0.93 -26.46
C ASP A 131 -9.30 0.30 -26.65
N LEU A 132 -8.74 1.50 -26.44
CA LEU A 132 -9.40 2.76 -26.82
C LEU A 132 -9.42 2.90 -28.34
N ASP A 133 -10.62 2.94 -28.92
CA ASP A 133 -10.79 3.23 -30.34
C ASP A 133 -10.71 4.74 -30.58
N GLY A 134 -11.49 5.52 -29.83
CA GLY A 134 -11.39 6.98 -29.80
C GLY A 134 -12.48 7.66 -28.98
N PRO A 135 -12.41 8.98 -28.81
CA PRO A 135 -11.30 9.86 -29.18
C PRO A 135 -10.07 9.65 -28.28
N LYS A 136 -8.86 9.89 -28.82
CA LYS A 136 -7.58 9.75 -28.11
C LYS A 136 -7.04 11.07 -27.55
N ALA A 137 -7.74 12.17 -27.82
CA ALA A 137 -7.42 13.49 -27.32
C ALA A 137 -8.69 14.34 -27.22
N VAL A 138 -8.65 15.38 -26.38
CA VAL A 138 -9.75 16.32 -26.19
C VAL A 138 -9.20 17.71 -25.88
N GLU A 139 -9.91 18.74 -26.34
CA GLU A 139 -9.63 20.13 -26.02
C GLU A 139 -10.58 20.61 -24.91
N ILE A 140 -10.04 21.22 -23.86
CA ILE A 140 -10.81 21.73 -22.73
C ILE A 140 -10.75 23.25 -22.74
N GLY A 141 -11.90 23.90 -22.85
CA GLY A 141 -12.00 25.37 -22.82
C GLY A 141 -12.08 25.95 -21.40
N ALA A 142 -11.85 27.26 -21.26
CA ALA A 142 -11.88 27.95 -19.97
C ALA A 142 -13.28 28.01 -19.33
N ASP A 143 -14.32 28.19 -20.14
CA ASP A 143 -15.65 28.57 -19.63
C ASP A 143 -16.70 27.46 -19.73
N LYS A 144 -16.41 26.36 -20.43
CA LYS A 144 -17.37 25.28 -20.72
C LYS A 144 -16.79 23.92 -20.36
N THR A 145 -17.65 23.06 -19.82
CA THR A 145 -17.34 21.63 -19.66
C THR A 145 -17.19 21.00 -21.05
N ALA A 146 -16.05 20.39 -21.31
CA ALA A 146 -15.82 19.60 -22.52
C ALA A 146 -16.48 18.23 -22.38
N THR A 147 -16.84 17.63 -23.52
CA THR A 147 -17.39 16.27 -23.58
C THR A 147 -16.57 15.39 -24.49
N ALA A 148 -16.24 14.18 -24.05
CA ALA A 148 -15.62 13.15 -24.87
C ALA A 148 -16.22 11.77 -24.56
N ASP A 149 -17.07 11.26 -25.44
CA ASP A 149 -17.59 9.90 -25.31
C ASP A 149 -16.58 8.91 -25.90
N LEU A 150 -16.17 7.93 -25.10
CA LEU A 150 -15.09 7.00 -25.41
C LEU A 150 -15.65 5.67 -25.91
N GLU A 151 -15.27 5.30 -27.12
CA GLU A 151 -15.53 4.00 -27.71
C GLU A 151 -14.38 3.04 -27.45
N LEU A 152 -14.71 1.86 -26.94
CA LEU A 152 -13.78 0.77 -26.73
C LEU A 152 -14.08 -0.37 -27.70
N ARG A 153 -13.01 -1.03 -28.15
CA ARG A 153 -13.07 -2.27 -28.94
C ARG A 153 -12.28 -3.37 -28.24
N LYS A 154 -12.55 -4.64 -28.56
CA LYS A 154 -11.76 -5.76 -28.02
C LYS A 154 -10.26 -5.55 -28.29
N ALA A 155 -9.47 -5.85 -27.26
CA ALA A 155 -8.03 -5.69 -27.29
C ALA A 155 -7.39 -6.62 -28.32
N ALA A 156 -6.48 -6.08 -29.14
CA ALA A 156 -5.70 -6.89 -30.07
C ALA A 156 -4.59 -7.69 -29.37
N ASN A 157 -4.08 -7.19 -28.24
CA ASN A 157 -3.01 -7.80 -27.46
C ASN A 157 -3.38 -7.81 -25.97
N ILE A 158 -4.17 -8.79 -25.56
CA ILE A 158 -4.56 -8.95 -24.15
C ILE A 158 -3.35 -9.23 -23.24
N ALA A 159 -2.35 -9.97 -23.74
CA ALA A 159 -1.15 -10.33 -22.98
C ALA A 159 -0.37 -9.10 -22.48
N GLY A 160 -0.33 -8.02 -23.28
CA GLY A 160 0.30 -6.76 -22.90
C GLY A 160 -0.52 -5.88 -21.95
N GLN A 161 -1.69 -6.34 -21.51
CA GLN A 161 -2.55 -5.63 -20.56
C GLN A 161 -2.61 -6.30 -19.18
N LEU A 162 -2.09 -7.53 -19.07
CA LEU A 162 -2.19 -8.33 -17.84
C LEU A 162 -1.25 -7.83 -16.74
N THR A 163 -1.73 -7.86 -15.52
CA THR A 163 -0.95 -7.79 -14.29
C THR A 163 -0.19 -9.09 -14.04
N ASP A 164 0.78 -9.08 -13.12
CA ASP A 164 1.47 -10.30 -12.71
C ASP A 164 0.53 -11.28 -12.00
N ALA A 165 -0.45 -10.77 -11.24
CA ALA A 165 -1.52 -11.58 -10.65
C ALA A 165 -2.38 -12.29 -11.71
N GLU A 166 -2.69 -11.62 -12.82
CA GLU A 166 -3.42 -12.21 -13.96
C GLU A 166 -2.58 -13.25 -14.69
N TRP A 167 -1.28 -13.00 -14.87
CA TRP A 167 -0.35 -14.01 -15.38
C TRP A 167 -0.31 -15.25 -14.48
N LEU A 168 -0.16 -15.07 -13.17
CA LEU A 168 -0.17 -16.18 -12.19
C LEU A 168 -1.50 -16.94 -12.17
N ALA A 169 -2.62 -16.25 -12.34
CA ALA A 169 -3.93 -16.89 -12.45
C ALA A 169 -4.07 -17.71 -13.74
N SER A 170 -3.43 -17.25 -14.83
CA SER A 170 -3.48 -17.86 -16.16
C SER A 170 -2.64 -19.13 -16.26
N ILE A 171 -1.39 -19.10 -15.80
CA ILE A 171 -0.46 -20.22 -16.00
C ILE A 171 -0.91 -21.49 -15.25
N PRO A 172 -0.72 -22.70 -15.81
CA PRO A 172 -0.87 -23.94 -15.06
C PRO A 172 0.28 -24.13 -14.06
N GLY A 173 0.11 -25.01 -13.08
CA GLY A 173 1.16 -25.35 -12.11
C GLY A 173 0.64 -25.49 -10.68
N THR A 174 1.48 -26.04 -9.81
CA THR A 174 1.21 -26.19 -8.38
C THR A 174 1.22 -24.85 -7.65
N ALA A 175 0.60 -24.78 -6.48
CA ALA A 175 0.62 -23.58 -5.64
C ALA A 175 2.05 -23.13 -5.32
N ASN A 176 2.95 -24.07 -4.97
CA ASN A 176 4.35 -23.77 -4.67
C ASN A 176 5.10 -23.19 -5.89
N GLN A 177 4.88 -23.73 -7.10
CA GLN A 177 5.50 -23.22 -8.33
C GLN A 177 5.09 -21.77 -8.58
N LYS A 178 3.80 -21.45 -8.49
CA LYS A 178 3.29 -20.09 -8.66
C LYS A 178 3.77 -19.14 -7.57
N GLN A 179 3.80 -19.62 -6.32
CA GLN A 179 4.25 -18.85 -5.18
C GLN A 179 5.74 -18.50 -5.26
N GLN A 180 6.57 -19.37 -5.85
CA GLN A 180 7.99 -19.07 -6.11
C GLN A 180 8.16 -17.88 -7.08
N LEU A 181 7.25 -17.71 -8.03
CA LEU A 181 7.29 -16.60 -9.00
C LEU A 181 7.00 -15.23 -8.40
N LEU A 182 6.35 -15.15 -7.22
CA LEU A 182 6.21 -13.90 -6.46
C LEU A 182 7.57 -13.32 -6.05
N GLY A 183 8.63 -14.14 -6.02
CA GLY A 183 10.01 -13.68 -5.79
C GLY A 183 10.69 -13.10 -7.03
N CYS A 184 10.10 -13.25 -8.22
CA CYS A 184 10.71 -12.86 -9.50
C CYS A 184 10.37 -11.42 -9.93
N THR A 185 9.29 -10.85 -9.41
CA THR A 185 8.72 -9.54 -9.79
C THR A 185 9.40 -8.35 -9.11
N ASN A 186 10.57 -8.56 -8.50
CA ASN A 186 11.33 -7.49 -7.84
C ASN A 186 12.08 -6.56 -8.83
N CYS A 187 12.30 -6.99 -10.08
CA CYS A 187 13.11 -6.25 -11.05
C CYS A 187 12.37 -6.00 -12.37
N HIS A 188 11.46 -6.89 -12.74
CA HIS A 188 10.63 -6.81 -13.94
C HIS A 188 9.39 -7.69 -13.75
N THR A 189 8.35 -7.39 -14.51
CA THR A 189 7.10 -8.18 -14.56
C THR A 189 7.31 -9.59 -15.12
N LEU A 190 6.36 -10.48 -14.85
CA LEU A 190 6.31 -11.84 -15.38
C LEU A 190 6.07 -11.89 -16.89
N GLU A 191 5.50 -10.84 -17.48
CA GLU A 191 5.25 -10.76 -18.93
C GLU A 191 6.54 -11.07 -19.72
N ARG A 192 7.67 -10.49 -19.32
CA ARG A 192 8.96 -10.70 -19.99
C ARG A 192 9.35 -12.18 -20.03
N THR A 193 9.13 -12.88 -18.93
CA THR A 193 9.46 -14.30 -18.79
C THR A 193 8.50 -15.15 -19.61
N LEU A 194 7.20 -14.90 -19.50
CA LEU A 194 6.16 -15.72 -20.12
C LEU A 194 6.02 -15.51 -21.63
N ARG A 195 6.49 -14.38 -22.16
CA ARG A 195 6.60 -14.11 -23.62
C ARG A 195 7.91 -14.61 -24.24
N SER A 196 8.86 -15.08 -23.44
CA SER A 196 10.12 -15.60 -23.97
C SER A 196 9.92 -16.92 -24.72
N THR A 197 10.90 -17.27 -25.57
CA THR A 197 10.99 -18.58 -26.24
C THR A 197 12.12 -19.43 -25.66
N HIS A 198 12.57 -19.13 -24.45
CA HIS A 198 13.66 -19.86 -23.79
C HIS A 198 13.20 -21.26 -23.40
N ASP A 199 13.96 -22.28 -23.82
CA ASP A 199 13.81 -23.62 -23.27
C ASP A 199 14.44 -23.71 -21.85
N ALA A 200 14.40 -24.89 -21.26
CA ALA A 200 14.90 -25.11 -19.90
C ALA A 200 16.40 -24.81 -19.77
N GLU A 201 17.21 -25.15 -20.79
CA GLU A 201 18.66 -24.90 -20.77
C GLU A 201 18.96 -23.40 -20.84
N ALA A 202 18.31 -22.70 -21.77
CA ALA A 202 18.41 -21.26 -21.90
C ALA A 202 17.97 -20.55 -20.61
N PHE A 203 16.90 -21.04 -19.95
CA PHE A 203 16.48 -20.48 -18.67
C PHE A 203 17.48 -20.70 -17.54
N THR A 204 18.18 -21.82 -17.50
CA THR A 204 19.25 -22.03 -16.51
C THR A 204 20.30 -20.92 -16.60
N GLY A 205 20.79 -20.62 -17.81
CA GLY A 205 21.73 -19.51 -18.02
C GLY A 205 21.13 -18.13 -17.70
N VAL A 206 19.83 -17.92 -17.96
CA VAL A 206 19.12 -16.69 -17.57
C VAL A 206 19.07 -16.55 -16.05
N LEU A 207 18.72 -17.62 -15.31
CA LEU A 207 18.64 -17.61 -13.86
C LEU A 207 20.02 -17.38 -13.23
N GLU A 208 21.07 -18.03 -13.74
CA GLU A 208 22.47 -17.78 -13.31
C GLU A 208 22.86 -16.31 -13.48
N ARG A 209 22.55 -15.73 -14.65
CA ARG A 209 22.80 -14.31 -14.90
C ARG A 209 21.97 -13.43 -13.97
N MET A 210 20.71 -13.76 -13.73
CA MET A 210 19.84 -13.02 -12.82
C MET A 210 20.36 -13.04 -11.39
N ALA A 211 20.88 -14.18 -10.91
CA ALA A 211 21.46 -14.30 -9.58
C ALA A 211 22.74 -13.46 -9.39
N SER A 212 23.39 -13.02 -10.47
CA SER A 212 24.52 -12.10 -10.43
C SER A 212 24.13 -10.63 -10.15
N TYR A 213 22.85 -10.28 -10.28
CA TYR A 213 22.38 -8.90 -10.12
C TYR A 213 21.88 -8.62 -8.69
N ALA A 214 22.14 -7.40 -8.22
CA ALA A 214 21.66 -6.89 -6.95
C ALA A 214 20.14 -6.67 -7.00
N ASN A 215 19.48 -6.63 -5.84
CA ASN A 215 18.02 -6.46 -5.78
C ASN A 215 17.57 -5.14 -6.39
N GLN A 216 18.41 -4.10 -6.32
CA GLN A 216 18.19 -2.77 -6.90
C GLN A 216 18.52 -2.68 -8.40
N SER A 217 18.69 -3.83 -9.04
CA SER A 217 18.83 -3.87 -10.50
C SER A 217 17.47 -3.88 -11.14
N PHE A 218 17.36 -3.15 -12.23
CA PHE A 218 16.24 -3.20 -13.15
C PHE A 218 16.78 -3.01 -14.57
N PRO A 219 16.04 -3.38 -15.63
CA PRO A 219 16.64 -3.53 -16.96
C PRO A 219 17.36 -2.27 -17.51
N PRO A 220 16.86 -1.04 -17.32
CA PRO A 220 17.56 0.19 -17.68
C PRO A 220 18.83 0.52 -16.86
N HIS A 221 19.01 -0.07 -15.68
CA HIS A 221 20.16 0.19 -14.80
C HIS A 221 20.60 -1.10 -14.08
N PRO A 222 21.29 -2.00 -14.79
CA PRO A 222 21.75 -3.25 -14.21
C PRO A 222 22.89 -3.02 -13.21
N GLN A 223 22.79 -3.61 -12.02
CA GLN A 223 23.82 -3.51 -10.98
C GLN A 223 24.29 -4.91 -10.56
N LYS A 224 25.56 -5.24 -10.84
CA LYS A 224 26.10 -6.54 -10.47
C LYS A 224 26.44 -6.58 -8.98
N ARG A 225 26.20 -7.74 -8.37
CA ARG A 225 26.76 -8.07 -7.05
C ARG A 225 28.27 -8.18 -7.17
N VAL A 226 28.94 -7.86 -6.08
CA VAL A 226 30.40 -8.07 -5.95
C VAL A 226 30.75 -9.53 -5.65
N SER A 227 29.77 -10.30 -5.17
CA SER A 227 29.87 -11.71 -4.85
C SER A 227 29.46 -12.58 -6.03
N ALA A 228 29.90 -13.84 -6.00
CA ALA A 228 29.49 -14.83 -7.00
C ALA A 228 27.96 -15.06 -6.96
N PRO A 229 27.33 -15.38 -8.12
CA PRO A 229 25.91 -15.71 -8.17
C PRO A 229 25.57 -16.85 -7.20
N ASN A 230 24.49 -16.69 -6.44
CA ASN A 230 23.98 -17.71 -5.54
C ASN A 230 22.53 -18.03 -5.90
N LEU A 231 22.34 -19.05 -6.73
CA LEU A 231 21.03 -19.49 -7.22
C LEU A 231 20.11 -19.92 -6.07
N THR A 232 20.62 -20.72 -5.13
CA THR A 232 19.83 -21.20 -3.99
C THR A 232 19.34 -20.06 -3.11
N ARG A 233 20.19 -19.05 -2.88
CA ARG A 233 19.79 -17.85 -2.14
C ARG A 233 18.79 -17.01 -2.93
N ARG A 234 18.94 -16.91 -4.25
CA ARG A 234 18.09 -16.05 -5.08
C ARG A 234 16.72 -16.65 -5.38
N PHE A 235 16.68 -17.95 -5.66
CA PHE A 235 15.50 -18.64 -6.18
C PHE A 235 15.03 -19.81 -5.29
N GLY A 236 15.78 -20.17 -4.25
CA GLY A 236 15.53 -21.38 -3.46
C GLY A 236 16.14 -22.63 -4.08
N ALA A 237 15.92 -23.79 -3.45
CA ALA A 237 16.28 -25.08 -4.02
C ALA A 237 15.47 -25.39 -5.30
N GLY A 238 15.99 -26.26 -6.17
CA GLY A 238 15.28 -26.72 -7.37
C GLY A 238 15.30 -25.72 -8.55
N THR A 239 16.41 -25.00 -8.75
CA THR A 239 16.54 -24.03 -9.85
C THR A 239 16.35 -24.66 -11.23
N GLU A 240 16.81 -25.90 -11.44
CA GLU A 240 16.56 -26.64 -12.68
C GLU A 240 15.08 -26.92 -12.91
N ASP A 241 14.34 -27.26 -11.86
CA ASP A 241 12.90 -27.51 -11.94
C ASP A 241 12.13 -26.21 -12.18
N LEU A 242 12.60 -25.09 -11.61
CA LEU A 242 12.09 -23.76 -11.96
C LEU A 242 12.33 -23.46 -13.45
N ALA A 243 13.53 -23.70 -13.98
CA ALA A 243 13.83 -23.47 -15.39
C ALA A 243 12.94 -24.31 -16.33
N LYS A 244 12.75 -25.60 -16.02
CA LYS A 244 11.82 -26.48 -16.73
C LYS A 244 10.38 -25.99 -16.65
N TYR A 245 9.94 -25.55 -15.47
CA TYR A 245 8.60 -25.01 -15.29
C TYR A 245 8.39 -23.74 -16.12
N LEU A 246 9.33 -22.78 -16.08
CA LEU A 246 9.26 -21.55 -16.88
C LEU A 246 9.18 -21.86 -18.39
N ALA A 247 9.97 -22.81 -18.88
CA ALA A 247 9.89 -23.27 -20.27
C ALA A 247 8.54 -23.95 -20.61
N SER A 248 7.91 -24.61 -19.63
CA SER A 248 6.59 -25.24 -19.86
C SER A 248 5.44 -24.26 -19.98
N VAL A 249 5.60 -23.02 -19.48
CA VAL A 249 4.55 -22.00 -19.44
C VAL A 249 4.83 -20.75 -20.29
N ASN A 250 5.96 -20.70 -20.99
CA ASN A 250 6.28 -19.64 -21.95
C ASN A 250 5.95 -20.05 -23.40
N LEU A 251 6.58 -19.39 -24.38
CA LEU A 251 6.40 -19.62 -25.82
C LEU A 251 7.51 -20.50 -26.44
N SER A 252 8.25 -21.30 -25.67
CA SER A 252 9.32 -22.14 -26.22
C SER A 252 8.80 -23.32 -27.06
N SER A 253 7.55 -23.76 -26.82
CA SER A 253 6.91 -24.87 -27.53
C SER A 253 6.09 -24.44 -28.76
N GLY A 254 5.88 -23.14 -28.96
CA GLY A 254 5.10 -22.61 -30.09
C GLY A 254 4.75 -21.13 -29.96
N PRO A 255 4.12 -20.54 -31.00
CA PRO A 255 3.83 -19.10 -31.07
C PRO A 255 2.64 -18.66 -30.19
N VAL A 256 1.97 -19.59 -29.52
CA VAL A 256 0.81 -19.34 -28.65
C VAL A 256 0.98 -20.12 -27.35
N TRP A 257 0.47 -19.57 -26.24
CA TRP A 257 0.44 -20.29 -24.97
C TRP A 257 -0.48 -21.50 -25.04
N SER A 258 -0.11 -22.57 -24.34
CA SER A 258 -0.90 -23.80 -24.21
C SER A 258 -2.11 -23.66 -23.28
N TYR A 259 -2.35 -22.46 -22.75
CA TYR A 259 -3.38 -22.14 -21.77
C TYR A 259 -4.05 -20.80 -22.11
N SER A 260 -5.29 -20.64 -21.65
CA SER A 260 -6.03 -19.39 -21.82
C SER A 260 -5.60 -18.34 -20.80
N LEU A 261 -5.50 -17.11 -21.27
CA LEU A 261 -5.24 -15.95 -20.42
C LEU A 261 -6.50 -15.57 -19.63
N LYS A 262 -6.33 -15.34 -18.34
CA LYS A 262 -7.38 -14.94 -17.38
C LYS A 262 -7.18 -13.50 -16.96
N THR A 263 -8.30 -12.82 -16.71
CA THR A 263 -8.33 -11.42 -16.32
C THR A 263 -9.01 -11.23 -14.97
N LEU A 264 -8.65 -10.17 -14.26
CA LEU A 264 -9.34 -9.73 -13.05
C LEU A 264 -10.53 -8.84 -13.43
N PRO A 265 -11.63 -8.87 -12.66
CA PRO A 265 -12.78 -8.02 -12.92
C PRO A 265 -12.42 -6.53 -12.78
N ARG A 266 -13.08 -5.67 -13.57
CA ARG A 266 -12.99 -4.22 -13.41
C ARG A 266 -13.53 -3.79 -12.03
N PRO A 267 -13.05 -2.68 -11.45
CA PRO A 267 -13.62 -2.15 -10.22
C PRO A 267 -15.10 -1.76 -10.42
N THR A 268 -15.92 -1.93 -9.38
CA THR A 268 -17.34 -1.56 -9.39
C THR A 268 -17.74 -0.85 -8.09
N GLY A 269 -18.86 -0.13 -8.10
CA GLY A 269 -19.44 0.50 -6.91
C GLY A 269 -18.46 1.44 -6.20
N ALA A 270 -18.23 1.22 -4.91
CA ALA A 270 -17.32 2.06 -4.10
C ALA A 270 -15.87 2.08 -4.65
N SER A 271 -15.44 1.04 -5.36
CA SER A 271 -14.09 0.96 -5.94
C SER A 271 -13.88 1.90 -7.14
N THR A 272 -14.95 2.43 -7.75
CA THR A 272 -14.86 3.44 -8.83
C THR A 272 -14.78 4.87 -8.28
N ARG A 273 -14.98 5.05 -6.97
CA ARG A 273 -15.12 6.36 -6.33
C ARG A 273 -13.75 6.93 -5.95
N VAL A 274 -12.94 7.27 -6.95
CA VAL A 274 -11.56 7.72 -6.73
C VAL A 274 -11.04 8.68 -7.83
N ILE A 275 -10.14 9.59 -7.45
CA ILE A 275 -9.22 10.28 -8.37
C ILE A 275 -7.81 9.80 -8.10
N ILE A 276 -7.08 9.52 -9.18
CA ILE A 276 -5.68 9.14 -9.11
C ILE A 276 -4.86 10.19 -9.86
N THR A 277 -3.78 10.67 -9.25
CA THR A 277 -2.82 11.58 -9.87
C THR A 277 -1.47 10.89 -9.97
N GLU A 278 -0.91 10.81 -11.18
CA GLU A 278 0.43 10.29 -11.42
C GLU A 278 1.38 11.42 -11.77
N TYR A 279 2.55 11.44 -11.12
CA TYR A 279 3.64 12.37 -11.38
C TYR A 279 4.79 11.59 -12.00
N ASP A 280 5.03 11.77 -13.30
CA ASP A 280 6.22 11.21 -13.95
C ASP A 280 7.49 11.88 -13.41
N LEU A 281 8.47 11.07 -13.04
CA LEU A 281 9.77 11.52 -12.56
C LEU A 281 10.69 11.85 -13.75
N PRO A 282 11.67 12.77 -13.57
CA PRO A 282 12.44 13.33 -14.68
C PRO A 282 13.36 12.32 -15.38
N ARG A 283 13.72 11.22 -14.71
CA ARG A 283 14.59 10.17 -15.24
C ARG A 283 13.89 8.83 -15.15
N LYS A 284 13.93 8.05 -16.24
CA LYS A 284 13.35 6.71 -16.29
C LYS A 284 14.07 5.68 -15.41
N THR A 285 15.25 6.05 -14.88
CA THR A 285 16.01 5.19 -13.97
C THR A 285 15.68 5.38 -12.50
N ILE A 286 14.79 6.33 -12.16
CA ILE A 286 14.39 6.53 -10.77
C ILE A 286 13.39 5.43 -10.40
N GLU A 287 13.72 4.66 -9.37
CA GLU A 287 12.86 3.64 -8.78
C GLU A 287 12.33 4.15 -7.43
N PRO A 288 11.21 4.89 -7.39
CA PRO A 288 10.68 5.41 -6.13
C PRO A 288 10.16 4.24 -5.28
N HIS A 289 10.94 3.79 -4.29
CA HIS A 289 10.61 2.60 -3.50
C HIS A 289 9.68 2.93 -2.34
N ASP A 290 10.11 3.87 -1.49
CA ASP A 290 9.34 4.38 -0.36
C ASP A 290 9.02 5.86 -0.62
N VAL A 291 7.78 6.26 -0.36
CA VAL A 291 7.30 7.65 -0.50
C VAL A 291 6.73 8.11 0.83
N VAL A 292 7.17 9.23 1.39
CA VAL A 292 6.53 9.89 2.56
C VAL A 292 6.02 11.28 2.18
N VAL A 293 4.98 11.75 2.85
CA VAL A 293 4.54 13.15 2.74
C VAL A 293 4.79 13.84 4.06
N ASP A 294 5.47 14.98 4.02
CA ASP A 294 5.73 15.77 5.23
C ASP A 294 4.54 16.71 5.55
N PRO A 295 4.49 17.28 6.77
CA PRO A 295 3.39 18.19 7.15
C PRO A 295 3.25 19.45 6.29
N ALA A 296 4.28 19.83 5.52
CA ALA A 296 4.22 20.95 4.58
C ALA A 296 3.63 20.53 3.21
N GLY A 297 3.32 19.24 3.03
CA GLY A 297 2.80 18.66 1.81
C GLY A 297 3.86 18.36 0.76
N ALA A 298 5.15 18.42 1.10
CA ALA A 298 6.20 17.96 0.19
C ALA A 298 6.29 16.44 0.23
N VAL A 299 6.44 15.85 -0.95
CA VAL A 299 6.52 14.40 -1.12
C VAL A 299 7.99 14.02 -1.24
N TRP A 300 8.48 13.15 -0.38
CA TRP A 300 9.86 12.66 -0.39
C TRP A 300 9.90 11.19 -0.77
N PHE A 301 10.93 10.77 -1.47
CA PHE A 301 11.04 9.37 -1.90
C PHE A 301 12.49 8.86 -1.92
N SER A 302 12.68 7.59 -1.56
CA SER A 302 13.93 6.87 -1.78
C SER A 302 14.03 6.42 -3.23
N ASN A 303 15.23 6.49 -3.81
CA ASN A 303 15.51 5.86 -5.10
C ASN A 303 16.17 4.50 -4.86
N PHE A 304 15.51 3.43 -5.32
CA PHE A 304 15.96 2.06 -5.08
C PHE A 304 17.25 1.76 -5.81
N GLY A 305 17.38 2.20 -7.07
CA GLY A 305 18.52 1.89 -7.94
C GLY A 305 19.73 2.79 -7.71
N GLU A 306 19.53 4.04 -7.28
CA GLU A 306 20.58 5.07 -7.29
C GLU A 306 20.65 5.84 -5.97
N GLN A 307 21.81 6.39 -5.62
CA GLN A 307 22.06 7.11 -4.36
C GLN A 307 21.47 8.54 -4.34
N PHE A 308 20.15 8.65 -4.44
CA PHE A 308 19.44 9.93 -4.39
C PHE A 308 18.21 9.87 -3.49
N LEU A 309 18.08 10.88 -2.62
CA LEU A 309 16.82 11.22 -1.98
C LEU A 309 16.08 12.19 -2.90
N GLY A 310 14.86 11.87 -3.28
CA GLY A 310 14.03 12.72 -4.12
C GLY A 310 13.02 13.52 -3.31
N ARG A 311 12.71 14.73 -3.79
CA ARG A 311 11.62 15.58 -3.31
C ARG A 311 10.77 16.03 -4.49
N LEU A 312 9.48 15.72 -4.45
CA LEU A 312 8.45 16.15 -5.39
C LEU A 312 7.59 17.24 -4.75
N ASP A 313 7.40 18.34 -5.47
CA ASP A 313 6.34 19.31 -5.20
C ASP A 313 5.07 18.86 -5.95
N PRO A 314 4.02 18.39 -5.24
CA PRO A 314 2.81 17.88 -5.89
C PRO A 314 1.98 18.98 -6.56
N LYS A 315 2.20 20.26 -6.26
CA LYS A 315 1.48 21.37 -6.91
C LYS A 315 2.03 21.66 -8.30
N THR A 316 3.34 21.52 -8.48
CA THR A 316 4.01 21.88 -9.74
C THR A 316 4.55 20.68 -10.51
N GLY A 317 4.58 19.48 -9.90
CA GLY A 317 5.22 18.30 -10.47
C GLY A 317 6.75 18.38 -10.50
N ARG A 318 7.37 19.38 -9.85
CA ARG A 318 8.82 19.59 -9.89
C ARG A 318 9.53 18.64 -8.94
N VAL A 319 10.57 17.99 -9.43
CA VAL A 319 11.43 17.08 -8.64
C VAL A 319 12.78 17.75 -8.35
N THR A 320 13.29 17.57 -7.14
CA THR A 320 14.64 17.93 -6.71
C THR A 320 15.30 16.68 -6.13
N GLU A 321 16.52 16.37 -6.55
CA GLU A 321 17.27 15.20 -6.07
C GLU A 321 18.46 15.67 -5.20
N TYR A 322 18.65 14.98 -4.07
CA TYR A 322 19.75 15.22 -3.15
C TYR A 322 20.68 13.99 -3.19
N PRO A 323 21.95 14.15 -3.62
CA PRO A 323 22.88 13.04 -3.69
C PRO A 323 23.22 12.54 -2.29
N VAL A 324 23.03 11.25 -2.07
CA VAL A 324 23.34 10.59 -0.80
C VAL A 324 24.81 10.12 -0.84
N PRO A 325 25.63 10.45 0.16
CA PRO A 325 27.04 10.04 0.18
C PRO A 325 27.20 8.51 0.07
N LEU A 326 28.14 8.07 -0.77
CA LEU A 326 28.58 6.67 -0.79
C LEU A 326 29.44 6.39 0.44
N ILE A 327 29.18 5.27 1.10
CA ILE A 327 29.99 4.80 2.23
C ILE A 327 30.72 3.47 1.93
N ARG A 328 30.38 2.81 0.82
CA ARG A 328 31.06 1.61 0.33
C ARG A 328 31.21 1.66 -1.21
N PRO A 329 32.18 2.43 -1.72
CA PRO A 329 32.43 2.54 -3.16
C PRO A 329 32.67 1.17 -3.82
N GLY A 330 32.18 1.01 -5.06
CA GLY A 330 32.28 -0.25 -5.82
C GLY A 330 31.21 -1.29 -5.51
N PHE A 331 30.32 -1.02 -4.53
CA PHE A 331 29.13 -1.84 -4.27
C PHE A 331 27.90 -1.25 -4.96
N PRO A 332 26.84 -2.06 -5.19
CA PRO A 332 25.57 -1.57 -5.70
C PRO A 332 25.06 -0.35 -4.94
N THR A 333 24.48 0.59 -5.69
CA THR A 333 23.89 1.83 -5.22
C THR A 333 22.41 1.70 -4.89
N GLY A 334 21.88 2.73 -4.26
CA GLY A 334 20.46 2.92 -4.00
C GLY A 334 20.01 2.46 -2.63
N MET A 335 18.76 2.79 -2.31
CA MET A 335 18.25 2.81 -0.94
C MET A 335 16.85 2.20 -0.89
N LEU A 336 16.56 1.44 0.16
CA LEU A 336 15.26 0.78 0.31
C LEU A 336 14.31 1.62 1.17
N ASP A 337 14.56 1.62 2.47
CA ASP A 337 13.67 2.23 3.46
C ASP A 337 13.81 3.75 3.54
N LEU A 338 12.68 4.43 3.73
CA LEU A 338 12.59 5.86 4.02
C LEU A 338 11.65 6.09 5.21
N GLU A 339 12.23 6.49 6.34
CA GLU A 339 11.51 6.77 7.57
C GLU A 339 11.70 8.22 8.03
N THR A 340 10.82 8.67 8.92
CA THR A 340 10.88 10.01 9.51
C THR A 340 11.02 9.89 11.01
N ASP A 341 11.92 10.66 11.62
CA ASP A 341 12.02 10.77 13.07
C ASP A 341 11.05 11.82 13.64
N GLN A 342 10.97 11.91 14.97
CA GLN A 342 10.10 12.89 15.66
C GLN A 342 10.45 14.35 15.36
N GLU A 343 11.69 14.63 14.92
CA GLU A 343 12.13 15.98 14.53
C GLU A 343 11.79 16.30 13.07
N GLY A 344 11.28 15.32 12.32
CA GLY A 344 10.95 15.43 10.91
C GLY A 344 12.12 15.18 9.97
N ASN A 345 13.30 14.77 10.45
CA ASN A 345 14.42 14.39 9.59
C ASN A 345 14.12 13.06 8.89
N LEU A 346 14.74 12.87 7.72
CA LEU A 346 14.52 11.69 6.89
C LEU A 346 15.66 10.70 7.06
N TRP A 347 15.33 9.43 7.22
CA TRP A 347 16.29 8.35 7.44
C TRP A 347 16.20 7.32 6.32
N LEU A 348 17.36 6.89 5.84
CA LEU A 348 17.51 6.04 4.66
C LEU A 348 18.35 4.82 4.98
N SER A 349 17.89 3.64 4.56
CA SER A 349 18.68 2.40 4.60
C SER A 349 19.38 2.17 3.27
N MET A 350 20.72 2.13 3.29
CA MET A 350 21.54 2.21 2.07
C MET A 350 21.95 0.83 1.50
N MET A 351 21.18 -0.22 1.78
CA MET A 351 21.31 -1.54 1.13
C MET A 351 22.77 -2.07 1.13
N TYR A 352 23.37 -2.27 -0.05
CA TYR A 352 24.73 -2.82 -0.20
C TYR A 352 25.83 -1.85 0.23
N GLN A 353 25.50 -0.57 0.46
CA GLN A 353 26.44 0.37 1.06
C GLN A 353 26.72 0.04 2.53
N GLY A 354 25.88 -0.77 3.19
CA GLY A 354 26.19 -1.31 4.52
C GLY A 354 26.02 -0.31 5.66
N GLY A 355 25.09 0.64 5.53
CA GLY A 355 24.81 1.61 6.58
C GLY A 355 23.53 2.41 6.35
N ILE A 356 23.39 3.50 7.10
CA ILE A 356 22.21 4.38 7.10
C ILE A 356 22.62 5.84 6.90
N ALA A 357 21.72 6.63 6.33
CA ALA A 357 21.88 8.07 6.16
C ALA A 357 20.71 8.82 6.80
N ARG A 358 21.00 9.93 7.48
CA ARG A 358 20.01 10.89 7.96
C ARG A 358 20.15 12.20 7.20
N PHE A 359 19.06 12.67 6.62
CA PHE A 359 18.94 13.97 5.98
C PHE A 359 18.26 14.96 6.93
N ASP A 360 19.02 15.97 7.36
CA ASP A 360 18.46 17.09 8.11
C ASP A 360 17.76 18.03 7.12
N LYS A 361 16.43 18.13 7.24
CA LYS A 361 15.63 18.95 6.30
C LYS A 361 15.83 20.45 6.50
N LYS A 362 16.31 20.89 7.67
CA LYS A 362 16.53 22.31 7.97
C LYS A 362 17.82 22.79 7.33
N THR A 363 18.89 21.98 7.38
CA THR A 363 20.19 22.33 6.81
C THR A 363 20.38 21.83 5.38
N GLY A 364 19.62 20.81 4.96
CA GLY A 364 19.76 20.17 3.65
C GLY A 364 21.00 19.27 3.55
N THR A 365 21.49 18.71 4.66
CA THR A 365 22.75 17.95 4.71
C THR A 365 22.56 16.52 5.20
N PHE A 366 23.40 15.60 4.71
CA PHE A 366 23.43 14.22 5.18
C PHE A 366 24.45 13.99 6.30
N LYS A 367 24.09 13.12 7.25
CA LYS A 367 25.01 12.42 8.13
C LYS A 367 24.85 10.92 7.90
N THR A 368 25.96 10.18 7.81
CA THR A 368 25.95 8.74 7.53
C THR A 368 26.62 7.96 8.64
N TRP A 369 26.16 6.72 8.86
CA TRP A 369 26.78 5.77 9.76
C TRP A 369 26.90 4.42 9.06
N THR A 370 28.08 3.80 9.21
CA THR A 370 28.40 2.51 8.61
C THR A 370 28.34 1.43 9.67
N VAL A 371 27.70 0.31 9.35
CA VAL A 371 27.73 -0.86 10.24
C VAL A 371 29.17 -1.41 10.28
N PRO A 372 29.72 -1.74 11.47
CA PRO A 372 31.11 -2.17 11.59
C PRO A 372 31.47 -3.34 10.64
N PRO A 373 32.66 -3.33 10.01
CA PRO A 373 33.06 -4.36 9.06
C PRO A 373 32.96 -5.79 9.60
N GLU A 374 33.24 -6.01 10.88
CA GLU A 374 33.11 -7.29 11.58
C GLU A 374 31.66 -7.83 11.64
N PHE A 375 30.68 -6.96 11.41
CA PHE A 375 29.26 -7.32 11.39
C PHE A 375 28.68 -7.48 9.98
N THR A 376 29.46 -7.16 8.95
CA THR A 376 29.02 -7.14 7.56
C THR A 376 29.84 -8.07 6.67
N ASN A 377 29.32 -8.34 5.47
CA ASN A 377 30.05 -9.05 4.43
C ASN A 377 29.68 -8.49 3.05
N ASN A 378 30.10 -9.16 1.98
CA ASN A 378 29.82 -8.73 0.60
C ASN A 378 28.35 -8.87 0.19
N GLU A 379 27.55 -9.53 1.02
CA GLU A 379 26.13 -9.83 0.80
C GLU A 379 25.19 -9.06 1.73
N THR A 380 25.75 -8.22 2.61
CA THR A 380 25.02 -7.35 3.52
C THR A 380 24.07 -6.44 2.74
N GLN A 381 22.83 -6.40 3.19
CA GLN A 381 21.77 -5.55 2.67
C GLN A 381 21.10 -4.87 3.85
N GLN A 382 21.57 -3.65 4.17
CA GLN A 382 20.92 -2.82 5.18
C GLN A 382 19.58 -2.34 4.63
N SER A 383 18.50 -3.03 5.02
CA SER A 383 17.22 -2.89 4.34
C SER A 383 16.28 -1.92 5.04
N MET A 384 16.27 -1.86 6.37
CA MET A 384 15.33 -1.08 7.18
C MET A 384 16.04 -0.30 8.28
N VAL A 385 15.44 0.82 8.67
CA VAL A 385 15.87 1.67 9.77
C VAL A 385 14.65 2.05 10.61
N GLY A 386 14.74 1.95 11.92
CA GLY A 386 13.66 2.28 12.85
C GLY A 386 14.02 3.49 13.72
N PRO A 387 13.85 4.72 13.22
CA PRO A 387 14.19 5.93 13.97
C PRO A 387 13.02 6.48 14.80
N GLN A 388 11.81 5.92 14.73
CA GLN A 388 10.59 6.61 15.19
C GLN A 388 10.54 6.87 16.71
N HIS A 389 11.28 6.08 17.51
CA HIS A 389 11.31 6.16 18.98
C HIS A 389 12.74 6.20 19.53
N TRP A 390 13.69 6.71 18.74
CA TRP A 390 15.10 6.72 19.10
C TRP A 390 15.39 7.54 20.37
N GLU A 391 14.59 8.57 20.64
CA GLU A 391 14.72 9.47 21.79
C GLU A 391 14.44 8.81 23.14
N VAL A 392 13.77 7.65 23.14
CA VAL A 392 13.45 6.90 24.38
C VAL A 392 14.72 6.49 25.13
N ASP A 393 15.78 6.14 24.40
CA ASP A 393 17.06 5.71 24.98
C ASP A 393 18.30 6.09 24.15
N GLY A 394 18.14 6.98 23.17
CA GLY A 394 19.24 7.49 22.33
C GLY A 394 19.70 6.52 21.25
N LYS A 395 18.90 5.52 20.88
CA LYS A 395 19.32 4.42 19.99
C LYS A 395 18.38 4.15 18.82
N VAL A 396 18.94 3.89 17.65
CA VAL A 396 18.23 3.60 16.40
C VAL A 396 18.39 2.13 16.02
N TRP A 397 17.31 1.50 15.59
CA TRP A 397 17.33 0.12 15.09
C TRP A 397 17.59 0.05 13.58
N LEU A 398 18.24 -1.01 13.13
CA LEU A 398 18.49 -1.32 11.71
C LEU A 398 18.66 -2.83 11.52
N ASN A 399 18.59 -3.32 10.29
CA ASN A 399 18.72 -4.76 10.01
C ASN A 399 19.59 -5.06 8.77
N ASP A 400 20.16 -6.28 8.73
CA ASP A 400 20.73 -6.87 7.52
C ASP A 400 19.81 -7.99 7.03
N ALA A 401 19.05 -7.75 5.95
CA ALA A 401 18.21 -8.77 5.30
C ALA A 401 19.02 -9.73 4.40
N GLY A 402 20.30 -9.41 4.19
CA GLY A 402 21.21 -10.04 3.26
C GLY A 402 22.00 -11.19 3.87
N GLY A 403 23.31 -11.01 3.96
CA GLY A 403 24.24 -12.09 4.31
C GLY A 403 24.24 -12.46 5.79
N ALA A 404 24.06 -11.48 6.69
CA ALA A 404 24.15 -11.72 8.12
C ALA A 404 22.79 -12.05 8.79
N THR A 405 21.67 -11.78 8.11
CA THR A 405 20.29 -11.98 8.63
C THR A 405 20.14 -11.50 10.08
N ALA A 406 20.63 -10.30 10.36
CA ALA A 406 20.88 -9.78 11.69
C ALA A 406 20.07 -8.52 11.98
N VAL A 407 19.94 -8.20 13.28
CA VAL A 407 19.47 -6.91 13.77
C VAL A 407 20.63 -6.18 14.42
N TYR A 408 20.71 -4.87 14.21
CA TYR A 408 21.63 -4.01 14.93
C TYR A 408 20.90 -2.86 15.61
N ARG A 409 21.55 -2.32 16.64
CA ARG A 409 21.09 -1.12 17.33
C ARG A 409 22.26 -0.17 17.53
N MET A 410 22.12 1.03 17.00
CA MET A 410 23.17 2.04 17.02
C MET A 410 22.89 3.09 18.08
N ASP A 411 23.88 3.36 18.93
CA ASP A 411 23.87 4.50 19.86
C ASP A 411 24.21 5.80 19.13
N MET A 412 23.31 6.79 19.23
CA MET A 412 23.41 8.03 18.46
C MET A 412 24.53 8.97 18.95
N ALA A 413 24.92 8.86 20.22
CA ALA A 413 25.94 9.70 20.83
C ALA A 413 27.35 9.19 20.50
N THR A 414 27.53 7.87 20.53
CA THR A 414 28.84 7.22 20.40
C THR A 414 29.08 6.60 19.01
N GLY A 415 28.02 6.26 18.28
CA GLY A 415 28.09 5.47 17.05
C GLY A 415 28.36 3.98 17.28
N ALA A 416 28.32 3.49 18.52
CA ALA A 416 28.52 2.08 18.84
C ALA A 416 27.32 1.22 18.42
N PHE A 417 27.58 -0.02 18.00
CA PHE A 417 26.55 -0.97 17.54
C PHE A 417 26.44 -2.19 18.45
N GLU A 418 25.20 -2.55 18.78
CA GLU A 418 24.81 -3.84 19.34
C GLU A 418 24.32 -4.75 18.21
N LYS A 419 24.46 -6.08 18.34
CA LYS A 419 24.09 -7.06 17.32
C LYS A 419 23.30 -8.24 17.90
N TRP A 420 22.24 -8.62 17.19
CA TRP A 420 21.49 -9.85 17.41
C TRP A 420 21.46 -10.69 16.14
N THR A 421 21.45 -12.01 16.30
CA THR A 421 21.30 -12.99 15.23
C THR A 421 20.05 -13.82 15.51
N PRO A 422 18.85 -13.37 15.11
CA PRO A 422 17.58 -13.94 15.54
C PRO A 422 17.40 -15.43 15.30
N TYR A 423 18.04 -15.95 14.25
CA TYR A 423 17.80 -17.29 13.75
C TYR A 423 18.96 -18.27 13.99
N LYS A 424 19.99 -17.87 14.76
CA LYS A 424 21.22 -18.68 14.92
C LYS A 424 20.97 -20.08 15.52
N ASP A 425 19.92 -20.21 16.34
CA ASP A 425 19.59 -21.44 17.07
C ASP A 425 18.38 -22.17 16.44
N LEU A 426 17.87 -21.67 15.31
CA LEU A 426 16.79 -22.32 14.57
C LEU A 426 17.34 -23.33 13.56
N PRO A 427 16.55 -24.35 13.18
CA PRO A 427 16.89 -25.20 12.05
C PRO A 427 17.17 -24.36 10.79
N PRO A 428 18.08 -24.81 9.91
CA PRO A 428 18.28 -24.15 8.63
C PRO A 428 16.96 -24.03 7.87
N GLY A 429 16.58 -22.81 7.54
CA GLY A 429 15.34 -22.48 6.86
C GLY A 429 15.47 -21.11 6.21
N PRO A 430 14.58 -20.76 5.26
CA PRO A 430 14.55 -19.41 4.73
C PRO A 430 14.15 -18.50 5.89
N HIS A 431 15.09 -17.72 6.42
CA HIS A 431 14.82 -16.70 7.42
C HIS A 431 15.50 -15.41 7.01
N SER A 432 14.81 -14.29 7.16
CA SER A 432 15.36 -12.98 6.84
C SER A 432 14.63 -11.93 7.66
N VAL A 433 15.38 -11.19 8.48
CA VAL A 433 14.84 -10.01 9.17
C VAL A 433 14.48 -9.01 8.08
N TYR A 434 13.23 -8.56 8.01
CA TYR A 434 12.80 -7.55 7.04
C TYR A 434 12.18 -6.35 7.75
N GLY A 435 10.89 -6.01 7.54
CA GLY A 435 10.28 -4.84 8.17
C GLY A 435 10.53 -4.80 9.67
N ILE A 436 11.05 -3.66 10.17
CA ILE A 436 11.35 -3.44 11.58
C ILE A 436 10.59 -2.21 12.09
N TYR A 437 9.97 -2.31 13.27
CA TYR A 437 9.15 -1.26 13.86
C TYR A 437 9.34 -1.25 15.37
N ALA A 438 9.64 -0.08 15.92
CA ALA A 438 9.73 0.10 17.36
C ALA A 438 8.33 0.34 17.96
N ASP A 439 8.08 -0.20 19.15
CA ASP A 439 6.95 0.26 19.98
C ASP A 439 7.28 1.57 20.70
N SER A 440 6.29 2.12 21.42
CA SER A 440 6.42 3.34 22.22
C SER A 440 7.52 3.31 23.31
N LYS A 441 8.10 2.13 23.59
CA LYS A 441 9.21 1.93 24.55
C LYS A 441 10.53 1.58 23.85
N ASN A 442 10.59 1.78 22.54
CA ASN A 442 11.70 1.43 21.66
C ASN A 442 12.07 -0.06 21.63
N ASN A 443 11.17 -0.97 22.06
CA ASN A 443 11.35 -2.40 21.80
C ASN A 443 11.20 -2.65 20.30
N LEU A 444 12.09 -3.46 19.73
CA LEU A 444 12.02 -3.78 18.32
C LEU A 444 11.02 -4.90 18.08
N PHE A 445 10.14 -4.71 17.10
CA PHE A 445 9.43 -5.79 16.42
C PHE A 445 9.94 -5.92 15.00
N PHE A 446 10.18 -7.14 14.53
CA PHE A 446 10.64 -7.39 13.16
C PHE A 446 9.87 -8.54 12.51
N LEU A 447 9.80 -8.52 11.18
CA LEU A 447 9.07 -9.51 10.40
C LEU A 447 10.06 -10.49 9.74
N ASP A 448 9.84 -11.79 9.95
CA ASP A 448 10.61 -12.86 9.30
C ASP A 448 10.09 -13.13 7.89
N PHE A 449 10.62 -12.40 6.92
CA PHE A 449 10.19 -12.51 5.53
C PHE A 449 10.58 -13.84 4.87
N GLY A 450 11.53 -14.58 5.43
CA GLY A 450 11.86 -15.92 4.93
C GLY A 450 10.87 -16.98 5.42
N GLY A 451 10.42 -16.85 6.66
CA GLY A 451 9.64 -17.84 7.38
C GLY A 451 8.22 -17.38 7.71
N GLU A 452 7.89 -17.37 9.00
CA GLU A 452 6.51 -17.30 9.50
C GLU A 452 6.43 -16.71 10.91
N SER A 453 7.27 -15.74 11.25
CA SER A 453 7.32 -15.20 12.62
C SER A 453 7.36 -13.68 12.67
N VAL A 454 6.77 -13.14 13.74
CA VAL A 454 7.05 -11.80 14.26
C VAL A 454 8.07 -11.96 15.37
N GLY A 455 9.21 -11.31 15.26
CA GLY A 455 10.22 -11.27 16.31
C GLY A 455 10.11 -10.02 17.17
N LYS A 456 10.50 -10.14 18.44
CA LYS A 456 10.59 -9.05 19.41
C LYS A 456 11.97 -9.03 20.05
N ILE A 457 12.55 -7.86 20.20
CA ILE A 457 13.74 -7.63 21.04
C ILE A 457 13.37 -6.58 22.07
N ASP A 458 13.42 -6.97 23.34
CA ASP A 458 13.23 -6.03 24.45
C ASP A 458 14.43 -5.09 24.56
N ALA A 459 14.16 -3.78 24.47
CA ALA A 459 15.17 -2.74 24.39
C ALA A 459 16.09 -2.64 25.62
N LYS A 460 15.58 -3.05 26.80
CA LYS A 460 16.31 -2.91 28.07
C LYS A 460 17.13 -4.14 28.39
N THR A 461 16.58 -5.32 28.12
CA THR A 461 17.17 -6.61 28.50
C THR A 461 17.90 -7.28 27.34
N GLY A 462 17.63 -6.88 26.09
CA GLY A 462 18.13 -7.54 24.90
C GLY A 462 17.50 -8.90 24.62
N LYS A 463 16.46 -9.29 25.39
CA LYS A 463 15.78 -10.58 25.23
C LYS A 463 15.08 -10.65 23.87
N LEU A 464 15.43 -11.66 23.08
CA LEU A 464 14.81 -11.97 21.81
C LEU A 464 13.70 -13.02 21.98
N THR A 465 12.57 -12.85 21.30
CA THR A 465 11.45 -13.80 21.29
C THR A 465 10.83 -13.84 19.89
N LEU A 466 10.49 -15.03 19.40
CA LEU A 466 9.82 -15.22 18.11
C LEU A 466 8.39 -15.74 18.35
N PHE A 467 7.43 -15.10 17.68
CA PHE A 467 6.01 -15.44 17.73
C PHE A 467 5.60 -15.96 16.35
N PRO A 468 5.25 -17.25 16.20
CA PRO A 468 4.82 -17.78 14.92
C PRO A 468 3.48 -17.16 14.52
N THR A 469 3.36 -16.75 13.25
CA THR A 469 2.09 -16.32 12.68
C THR A 469 1.13 -17.50 12.58
N PRO A 470 -0.18 -17.31 12.77
CA PRO A 470 -1.17 -18.40 12.62
C PRO A 470 -1.13 -19.08 11.26
N THR A 471 -0.85 -18.34 10.18
CA THR A 471 -0.63 -18.90 8.84
C THR A 471 0.81 -19.43 8.67
N PRO A 472 1.00 -20.73 8.39
CA PRO A 472 2.33 -21.27 8.11
C PRO A 472 2.92 -20.70 6.82
N ARG A 473 4.23 -20.43 6.81
CA ARG A 473 5.00 -19.85 5.70
C ARG A 473 4.38 -18.56 5.15
N SER A 474 3.76 -17.77 6.04
CA SER A 474 3.08 -16.51 5.71
C SER A 474 4.01 -15.45 5.10
N ARG A 475 5.32 -15.52 5.40
CA ARG A 475 6.34 -14.54 5.02
C ARG A 475 5.90 -13.11 5.33
N PRO A 476 5.69 -12.76 6.61
CA PRO A 476 5.35 -11.41 6.99
C PRO A 476 6.44 -10.45 6.48
N ARG A 477 6.04 -9.35 5.83
CA ARG A 477 6.98 -8.52 5.05
C ARG A 477 7.20 -7.12 5.64
N ARG A 478 6.26 -6.20 5.45
CA ARG A 478 6.28 -4.84 6.01
C ARG A 478 4.92 -4.46 6.58
N GLY A 479 4.93 -3.42 7.40
CA GLY A 479 3.80 -3.01 8.20
C GLY A 479 4.00 -1.67 8.89
N ARG A 480 3.20 -1.34 9.89
CA ARG A 480 3.48 -0.22 10.80
C ARG A 480 2.90 -0.51 12.19
N MET A 481 3.55 0.05 13.20
CA MET A 481 3.00 0.13 14.55
C MET A 481 1.88 1.18 14.57
N ASP A 482 0.73 0.86 15.15
CA ASP A 482 -0.30 1.84 15.43
C ASP A 482 -0.11 2.53 16.79
N ALA A 483 -0.94 3.53 17.08
CA ALA A 483 -0.86 4.31 18.31
C ALA A 483 -1.19 3.49 19.59
N GLN A 484 -1.61 2.22 19.47
CA GLN A 484 -1.86 1.32 20.59
C GLN A 484 -0.73 0.32 20.81
N ASP A 485 0.39 0.47 20.09
CA ASP A 485 1.48 -0.51 19.98
C ASP A 485 1.00 -1.84 19.41
N ARG A 486 0.12 -1.83 18.40
CA ARG A 486 -0.20 -3.04 17.62
C ARG A 486 0.50 -2.97 16.27
N LEU A 487 1.13 -4.07 15.90
CA LEU A 487 1.86 -4.18 14.64
C LEU A 487 0.92 -4.72 13.56
N TRP A 488 0.57 -3.89 12.59
CA TRP A 488 -0.15 -4.28 11.37
C TRP A 488 0.85 -4.59 10.27
N PHE A 489 0.67 -5.68 9.51
CA PHE A 489 1.62 -6.09 8.49
C PHE A 489 0.98 -6.91 7.35
N GLY A 490 1.65 -6.94 6.21
CA GLY A 490 1.29 -7.81 5.08
C GLY A 490 1.92 -9.19 5.20
N GLU A 491 1.13 -10.24 5.01
CA GLU A 491 1.61 -11.61 4.82
C GLU A 491 1.79 -11.89 3.33
N PHE A 492 3.02 -11.75 2.85
CA PHE A 492 3.34 -11.75 1.43
C PHE A 492 2.95 -13.06 0.75
N TYR A 493 3.21 -14.19 1.40
CA TYR A 493 2.85 -15.52 0.90
C TYR A 493 1.52 -16.02 1.43
N GLY A 494 1.14 -15.59 2.65
CA GLY A 494 -0.17 -15.90 3.21
C GLY A 494 -1.32 -15.30 2.42
N GLY A 495 -1.08 -14.18 1.72
CA GLY A 495 -2.15 -13.44 1.03
C GLY A 495 -3.11 -12.83 2.04
N LYS A 496 -2.59 -12.30 3.15
CA LYS A 496 -3.38 -11.76 4.25
C LYS A 496 -2.84 -10.45 4.76
N ILE A 497 -3.69 -9.75 5.49
CA ILE A 497 -3.33 -8.71 6.43
C ILE A 497 -3.25 -9.35 7.82
N GLY A 498 -2.13 -9.13 8.51
CA GLY A 498 -1.91 -9.58 9.90
C GLY A 498 -1.88 -8.39 10.87
N MET A 499 -2.33 -8.62 12.10
CA MET A 499 -2.17 -7.71 13.23
C MET A 499 -1.66 -8.49 14.43
N PHE A 500 -0.58 -8.03 15.05
CA PHE A 500 -0.04 -8.57 16.29
C PHE A 500 -0.20 -7.53 17.41
N ASP A 501 -1.01 -7.86 18.41
CA ASP A 501 -1.17 -7.02 19.60
C ASP A 501 -0.03 -7.30 20.58
N THR A 502 0.86 -6.32 20.77
CA THR A 502 2.10 -6.51 21.55
C THR A 502 1.88 -6.66 23.06
N LYS A 503 0.69 -6.32 23.56
CA LYS A 503 0.34 -6.39 24.99
C LYS A 503 -0.24 -7.74 25.35
N THR A 504 -1.06 -8.29 24.46
CA THR A 504 -1.71 -9.59 24.64
C THR A 504 -0.97 -10.73 23.94
N GLU A 505 -0.02 -10.41 23.07
CA GLU A 505 0.74 -11.34 22.23
C GLU A 505 -0.16 -12.22 21.34
N LYS A 506 -1.25 -11.63 20.85
CA LYS A 506 -2.24 -12.32 20.02
C LYS A 506 -2.26 -11.78 18.59
N PHE A 507 -2.49 -12.71 17.66
CA PHE A 507 -2.66 -12.42 16.24
C PHE A 507 -4.13 -12.32 15.85
N GLN A 508 -4.40 -11.48 14.84
CA GLN A 508 -5.59 -11.52 14.02
C GLN A 508 -5.17 -11.45 12.55
N GLU A 509 -5.87 -12.17 11.67
CA GLU A 509 -5.55 -12.22 10.25
C GLU A 509 -6.83 -12.06 9.41
N TRP A 510 -6.72 -11.35 8.29
CA TRP A 510 -7.79 -11.15 7.31
C TRP A 510 -7.28 -11.52 5.91
N ALA A 511 -8.02 -12.38 5.20
CA ALA A 511 -7.66 -12.71 3.82
C ALA A 511 -7.89 -11.52 2.90
N VAL A 512 -6.96 -11.30 1.96
CA VAL A 512 -7.17 -10.32 0.90
C VAL A 512 -8.01 -10.92 -0.22
N PRO A 513 -8.95 -10.17 -0.84
CA PRO A 513 -9.91 -10.74 -1.78
C PRO A 513 -9.28 -11.10 -3.13
N THR A 514 -8.30 -10.31 -3.60
CA THR A 514 -7.63 -10.58 -4.88
C THR A 514 -6.52 -11.62 -4.70
N PRO A 515 -6.60 -12.79 -5.37
CA PRO A 515 -5.55 -13.80 -5.32
C PRO A 515 -4.21 -13.25 -5.83
N HIS A 516 -3.12 -13.79 -5.30
CA HIS A 516 -1.77 -13.39 -5.69
C HIS A 516 -1.44 -11.90 -5.46
N THR A 517 -2.24 -11.13 -4.73
CA THR A 517 -1.93 -9.72 -4.39
C THR A 517 -0.54 -9.58 -3.77
N ALA A 518 -0.15 -10.57 -2.94
CA ALA A 518 1.09 -10.61 -2.20
C ALA A 518 1.35 -9.30 -1.41
N PRO A 519 0.53 -9.02 -0.37
CA PRO A 519 0.58 -7.76 0.38
C PRO A 519 1.99 -7.44 0.85
N TYR A 520 2.48 -6.26 0.47
CA TYR A 520 3.84 -5.83 0.73
C TYR A 520 3.94 -5.03 2.03
N ASP A 521 3.07 -4.03 2.19
CA ASP A 521 3.02 -3.12 3.34
C ASP A 521 1.56 -2.87 3.75
N VAL A 522 1.34 -2.65 5.04
CA VAL A 522 0.01 -2.47 5.64
C VAL A 522 0.06 -1.38 6.72
N VAL A 523 -0.90 -0.47 6.70
CA VAL A 523 -0.96 0.69 7.60
C VAL A 523 -2.40 0.93 8.05
N LEU A 524 -2.61 1.09 9.36
CA LEU A 524 -3.88 1.53 9.93
C LEU A 524 -4.02 3.06 9.82
N ASP A 525 -5.14 3.54 9.31
CA ASP A 525 -5.43 4.97 9.21
C ASP A 525 -6.13 5.53 10.46
N LYS A 526 -6.27 6.87 10.51
CA LYS A 526 -6.91 7.58 11.63
C LYS A 526 -8.41 7.28 11.81
N ASN A 527 -9.07 6.70 10.81
CA ASN A 527 -10.48 6.33 10.86
C ASN A 527 -10.66 4.88 11.34
N GLY A 528 -9.57 4.14 11.55
CA GLY A 528 -9.58 2.73 11.90
C GLY A 528 -9.75 1.81 10.69
N GLU A 529 -9.61 2.31 9.46
CA GLU A 529 -9.53 1.49 8.25
C GLU A 529 -8.08 1.10 7.98
N VAL A 530 -7.87 -0.12 7.50
CA VAL A 530 -6.56 -0.67 7.21
C VAL A 530 -6.29 -0.57 5.72
N TRP A 531 -5.19 0.08 5.36
CA TRP A 531 -4.73 0.19 3.98
C TRP A 531 -3.63 -0.81 3.71
N GLY A 532 -3.65 -1.43 2.53
CA GLY A 532 -2.65 -2.37 2.09
C GLY A 532 -2.54 -2.40 0.58
N ALA A 533 -1.43 -2.89 0.06
CA ALA A 533 -1.25 -3.12 -1.35
C ALA A 533 -0.13 -4.16 -1.56
N GLY A 534 -0.04 -4.72 -2.75
CA GLY A 534 1.03 -5.65 -3.11
C GLY A 534 1.50 -5.47 -4.53
N MET A 535 2.58 -6.17 -4.88
CA MET A 535 3.34 -5.91 -6.11
C MET A 535 2.63 -6.37 -7.38
N GLU A 536 1.69 -7.31 -7.26
CA GLU A 536 1.31 -8.15 -8.39
C GLU A 536 0.02 -7.74 -9.10
N ALA A 537 -0.89 -7.05 -8.40
CA ALA A 537 -2.28 -6.85 -8.85
C ALA A 537 -2.64 -5.41 -9.24
N ASP A 538 -1.72 -4.46 -9.03
CA ASP A 538 -1.96 -3.01 -9.21
C ASP A 538 -3.18 -2.47 -8.46
N ARG A 539 -3.54 -3.09 -7.33
CA ARG A 539 -4.71 -2.72 -6.52
C ARG A 539 -4.27 -2.25 -5.14
N ILE A 540 -4.87 -1.15 -4.71
CA ILE A 540 -4.77 -0.65 -3.34
C ILE A 540 -6.03 -1.08 -2.61
N MET A 541 -5.87 -1.74 -1.47
CA MET A 541 -6.93 -2.23 -0.60
C MET A 541 -7.16 -1.25 0.55
N ARG A 542 -8.43 -0.98 0.85
CA ARG A 542 -8.89 -0.35 2.09
C ARG A 542 -9.90 -1.27 2.77
N MET A 543 -9.58 -1.73 3.98
CA MET A 543 -10.36 -2.72 4.73
C MET A 543 -10.92 -2.12 6.02
N ASP A 544 -12.19 -2.39 6.34
CA ASP A 544 -12.68 -2.20 7.71
C ASP A 544 -12.38 -3.46 8.52
N PRO A 545 -11.46 -3.44 9.50
CA PRO A 545 -11.07 -4.62 10.25
C PRO A 545 -12.20 -5.18 11.13
N ARG A 546 -13.26 -4.41 11.41
CA ARG A 546 -14.40 -4.86 12.22
C ARG A 546 -15.35 -5.74 11.44
N THR A 547 -15.48 -5.51 10.14
CA THR A 547 -16.39 -6.25 9.26
C THR A 547 -15.66 -7.16 8.28
N GLY A 548 -14.37 -6.92 8.03
CA GLY A 548 -13.59 -7.58 6.98
C GLY A 548 -13.92 -7.10 5.57
N HIS A 549 -14.77 -6.08 5.41
CA HIS A 549 -15.11 -5.55 4.09
C HIS A 549 -13.91 -4.81 3.47
N VAL A 550 -13.60 -5.12 2.21
CA VAL A 550 -12.48 -4.54 1.46
C VAL A 550 -12.98 -3.78 0.24
N THR A 551 -12.52 -2.55 0.07
CA THR A 551 -12.62 -1.77 -1.18
C THR A 551 -11.26 -1.80 -1.89
N GLU A 552 -11.24 -2.10 -3.18
CA GLU A 552 -10.01 -2.18 -3.97
C GLU A 552 -9.99 -1.17 -5.11
N TYR A 553 -9.04 -0.26 -5.08
CA TYR A 553 -8.83 0.72 -6.13
C TYR A 553 -7.77 0.23 -7.12
N LEU A 554 -8.16 0.00 -8.36
CA LEU A 554 -7.24 -0.34 -9.44
C LEU A 554 -6.42 0.90 -9.85
N LEU A 555 -5.12 0.73 -10.07
CA LEU A 555 -4.23 1.77 -10.56
C LEU A 555 -4.20 1.85 -12.10
N PRO A 556 -3.91 3.02 -12.69
CA PRO A 556 -3.96 3.25 -14.14
C PRO A 556 -2.88 2.53 -14.96
N ARG A 557 -1.85 1.97 -14.33
CA ARG A 557 -0.78 1.19 -14.99
C ARG A 557 -0.11 0.24 -14.01
N GLN A 558 0.71 -0.67 -14.53
CA GLN A 558 1.60 -1.52 -13.74
C GLN A 558 2.47 -0.68 -12.81
N THR A 559 2.45 -1.00 -11.52
CA THR A 559 3.03 -0.14 -10.48
C THR A 559 4.10 -0.83 -9.65
N ASN A 560 4.02 -2.15 -9.46
CA ASN A 560 4.90 -2.87 -8.53
C ASN A 560 4.88 -2.21 -7.13
N ILE A 561 3.70 -2.13 -6.52
CA ILE A 561 3.52 -1.41 -5.24
C ILE A 561 4.35 -2.09 -4.14
N ARG A 562 5.21 -1.30 -3.49
CA ARG A 562 6.01 -1.73 -2.36
C ARG A 562 5.53 -1.07 -1.08
N ARG A 563 6.19 0.00 -0.65
CA ARG A 563 5.81 0.72 0.58
C ARG A 563 4.69 1.69 0.31
N ILE A 564 3.74 1.75 1.24
CA ILE A 564 2.58 2.64 1.15
C ILE A 564 2.70 3.78 2.17
N PHE A 565 2.18 4.95 1.82
CA PHE A 565 2.02 6.05 2.78
C PHE A 565 0.58 6.52 2.83
N VAL A 566 0.03 6.48 4.03
CA VAL A 566 -1.35 6.87 4.32
C VAL A 566 -1.30 8.25 4.97
N ASP A 567 -1.77 9.27 4.24
CA ASP A 567 -1.78 10.64 4.71
C ASP A 567 -3.03 10.89 5.57
N ASN A 568 -2.83 10.78 6.88
CA ASN A 568 -3.86 11.03 7.87
C ASN A 568 -4.21 12.53 8.03
N SER A 569 -3.46 13.46 7.42
CA SER A 569 -3.79 14.89 7.48
C SER A 569 -5.02 15.25 6.63
N THR A 570 -5.32 14.46 5.60
CA THR A 570 -6.44 14.74 4.68
C THR A 570 -7.74 14.09 5.15
N THR A 571 -8.87 14.51 4.58
CA THR A 571 -10.18 13.87 4.78
C THR A 571 -11.01 13.95 3.47
N PRO A 572 -11.34 12.81 2.83
CA PRO A 572 -10.88 11.45 3.11
C PRO A 572 -9.35 11.32 3.19
N VAL A 573 -8.90 10.29 3.89
CA VAL A 573 -7.48 9.92 3.93
C VAL A 573 -7.00 9.67 2.51
N THR A 574 -5.83 10.23 2.18
CA THR A 574 -5.21 10.05 0.87
C THR A 574 -4.05 9.07 0.97
N PHE A 575 -3.72 8.46 -0.15
CA PHE A 575 -2.73 7.40 -0.22
C PHE A 575 -1.66 7.78 -1.25
N TRP A 576 -0.40 7.51 -0.91
CA TRP A 576 0.76 7.80 -1.75
C TRP A 576 1.63 6.55 -1.91
N VAL A 577 2.14 6.36 -3.12
CA VAL A 577 3.00 5.23 -3.46
C VAL A 577 3.95 5.57 -4.60
N GLY A 578 5.12 4.95 -4.60
CA GLY A 578 6.03 4.99 -5.72
C GLY A 578 5.75 3.85 -6.70
N ASN A 579 5.82 4.14 -7.99
CA ASN A 579 5.82 3.14 -9.05
C ASN A 579 7.27 2.74 -9.34
N ASN A 580 7.69 1.63 -8.75
CA ASN A 580 9.09 1.20 -8.79
C ASN A 580 9.54 0.79 -10.21
N GLU A 581 8.62 0.45 -11.11
CA GLU A 581 8.97 -0.01 -12.47
C GLU A 581 8.85 1.08 -13.55
N SER A 582 8.10 2.16 -13.30
CA SER A 582 7.79 3.19 -14.31
C SER A 582 8.15 4.62 -13.91
N ALA A 583 9.02 4.79 -12.91
CA ALA A 583 9.55 6.10 -12.49
C ALA A 583 8.45 7.17 -12.31
N SER A 584 7.47 6.88 -11.46
CA SER A 584 6.41 7.83 -11.12
C SER A 584 5.99 7.73 -9.67
N ILE A 585 5.41 8.81 -9.14
CA ILE A 585 4.72 8.79 -7.85
C ILE A 585 3.22 8.89 -8.09
N ILE A 586 2.44 8.16 -7.32
CA ILE A 586 1.00 8.07 -7.45
C ILE A 586 0.36 8.58 -6.17
N LYS A 587 -0.59 9.50 -6.32
CA LYS A 587 -1.52 9.94 -5.27
C LYS A 587 -2.90 9.37 -5.57
N LEU A 588 -3.52 8.76 -4.59
CA LEU A 588 -4.88 8.24 -4.66
C LEU A 588 -5.78 8.99 -3.67
N GLU A 589 -6.91 9.48 -4.16
CA GLU A 589 -7.86 10.30 -3.42
C GLU A 589 -9.27 9.70 -3.55
N PRO A 590 -9.73 8.93 -2.56
CA PRO A 590 -11.09 8.40 -2.58
C PRO A 590 -12.12 9.53 -2.42
N PHE A 591 -13.30 9.33 -3.01
CA PHE A 591 -14.47 10.14 -2.67
C PHE A 591 -15.15 9.62 -1.41
N ARG A 592 -15.98 10.49 -0.80
CA ARG A 592 -16.96 10.06 0.19
C ARG A 592 -18.18 9.43 -0.49
#